data_AF-A0A2A2HP84-F1
#
_entry.id   AF-A0A2A2HP84-F1
#
_cell.length_a   1.000
_cell.length_b   1.000
_cell.length_c   1.000
_cell.angle_alpha   90.00
_cell.angle_beta   90.00
_cell.angle_gamma   90.00
#
_symmetry.space_group_name_H-M   'P 1'
#
loop_
_entity.id
_entity.type
_entity.pdbx_description
1 polymer ?
#
loop_
_entity_poly.entity_id
_entity_poly.type
_entity_poly.pdbx_seq_one_letter_code
_entity_poly.pdbx_strand_id
1 'polypeptide(L)'
;MKKKTMPVDKKVNGLDGNSNLWSYRFQDLNIFSPASTPVSLPTSLPASIPNAPYFDLRIYREPMIKSLIKIQSKDMYRLLGKVHFDGNYYRVKCVSSGEWEYCWYLAVRIQFFGKMLGMALYPKRLVSQKEKRIVYRSMILVNPYQLWDEALVKRFWNLQERVEFLIARILFHECIHVMISLGNILPSGSGNTDIYLEFKKMLEISVSKKLSHELHNVQFRLWNLVLFGSSGSESEKKMLERVQEIYEFLINEKYANQKTGKAFHSSSNNIKIARKYAWMAAVKAGGDKQVSKRIWQVEVRRLRIVLRELFDGIDTELNNMGLAMN
;
A
#
# COMPACT_ATOMS: atom_id res chain seq x y z
N MET A 1 27.94 38.91 37.76
CA MET A 1 27.71 38.34 39.11
C MET A 1 26.23 38.56 39.42
N LYS A 2 25.37 37.64 39.85
CA LYS A 2 25.45 36.37 40.60
C LYS A 2 24.52 35.30 39.99
N LYS A 3 24.83 34.03 40.32
CA LYS A 3 24.19 32.75 39.94
C LYS A 3 23.07 32.34 40.92
N LYS A 4 22.16 31.48 40.40
CA LYS A 4 21.34 30.40 41.04
C LYS A 4 20.17 30.88 41.94
N THR A 5 18.98 30.26 41.94
CA THR A 5 18.71 28.81 42.15
C THR A 5 17.26 28.42 41.73
N MET A 6 17.02 27.17 41.32
CA MET A 6 15.70 26.50 41.29
C MET A 6 15.30 25.98 42.70
N PRO A 7 14.00 25.69 42.94
CA PRO A 7 13.53 24.31 43.20
C PRO A 7 12.20 23.98 42.46
N VAL A 8 12.07 22.85 41.75
CA VAL A 8 11.60 21.49 42.16
C VAL A 8 10.11 21.39 42.55
N ASP A 9 9.35 20.74 41.66
CA ASP A 9 8.18 19.85 41.78
C ASP A 9 7.11 20.02 42.87
N LYS A 10 5.83 20.10 42.45
CA LYS A 10 4.87 18.97 42.60
C LYS A 10 3.47 19.22 41.99
N LYS A 11 3.02 18.16 41.29
CA LYS A 11 1.64 17.66 41.06
C LYS A 11 0.74 18.36 40.04
N VAL A 12 0.77 17.80 38.81
CA VAL A 12 -0.38 17.65 37.93
C VAL A 12 -0.79 16.18 37.94
N ASN A 13 -1.91 15.86 38.58
CA ASN A 13 -2.76 14.70 38.29
C ASN A 13 -4.07 15.31 37.77
N GLY A 14 -4.73 14.86 36.71
CA GLY A 14 -4.64 13.62 35.96
C GLY A 14 -6.06 13.32 35.51
N LEU A 15 -6.29 13.25 34.20
CA LEU A 15 -7.41 12.56 33.55
C LEU A 15 -7.11 12.47 32.04
N ASP A 16 -6.03 11.75 31.75
CA ASP A 16 -5.81 11.10 30.46
C ASP A 16 -6.53 9.75 30.49
N GLY A 17 -7.59 9.63 29.70
CA GLY A 17 -8.38 8.42 29.56
C GLY A 17 -8.48 8.02 28.09
N ASN A 18 -7.55 7.15 27.67
CA ASN A 18 -7.65 6.24 26.53
C ASN A 18 -7.13 6.72 25.15
N SER A 19 -5.80 6.93 25.06
CA SER A 19 -5.06 7.05 23.80
C SER A 19 -3.98 5.96 23.61
N ASN A 20 -3.96 4.91 24.44
CA ASN A 20 -2.88 3.93 24.53
C ASN A 20 -3.22 2.54 23.98
N LEU A 21 -3.63 2.42 22.72
CA LEU A 21 -3.79 1.08 22.11
C LEU A 21 -2.98 0.82 20.83
N TRP A 22 -2.24 1.80 20.29
CA TRP A 22 -1.50 1.64 19.02
C TRP A 22 -0.04 2.16 19.07
N SER A 23 0.51 2.42 20.26
CA SER A 23 1.91 2.83 20.46
C SER A 23 2.91 1.67 20.63
N TYR A 24 2.43 0.43 20.79
CA TYR A 24 3.30 -0.74 20.85
C TYR A 24 3.22 -1.56 19.56
N ARG A 25 4.24 -1.36 18.71
CA ARG A 25 4.94 -2.38 17.89
C ARG A 25 5.48 -1.77 16.58
N PHE A 26 6.37 -0.79 16.69
CA PHE A 26 7.36 -0.44 15.65
C PHE A 26 8.64 0.14 16.28
N GLN A 27 9.03 -0.40 17.44
CA GLN A 27 10.41 -0.25 17.92
C GLN A 27 11.20 -1.47 17.44
N ASP A 28 12.20 -1.18 16.62
CA ASP A 28 13.38 -1.96 16.30
C ASP A 28 13.21 -3.43 15.87
N LEU A 29 13.17 -3.63 14.55
CA LEU A 29 13.68 -4.86 13.91
C LEU A 29 15.14 -4.71 13.46
N ASN A 30 15.92 -3.87 14.16
CA ASN A 30 17.38 -3.86 14.10
C ASN A 30 17.93 -4.67 15.28
N ILE A 31 17.82 -6.00 15.23
CA ILE A 31 18.73 -6.83 16.03
C ILE A 31 19.94 -7.03 15.14
N PHE A 32 20.97 -6.20 15.35
CA PHE A 32 22.41 -6.43 15.15
C PHE A 32 23.11 -5.06 15.05
N SER A 33 23.52 -4.52 16.20
CA SER A 33 24.67 -3.62 16.28
C SER A 33 25.42 -3.92 17.57
N PRO A 34 26.71 -4.31 17.50
CA PRO A 34 27.51 -4.59 18.67
C PRO A 34 28.25 -3.32 19.09
N ALA A 35 27.87 -2.70 20.20
CA ALA A 35 28.75 -1.77 20.91
C ALA A 35 28.20 -1.46 22.30
N SER A 36 28.69 -2.21 23.30
CA SER A 36 29.13 -1.72 24.62
C SER A 36 29.18 -2.88 25.62
N THR A 37 30.37 -3.47 25.78
CA THR A 37 30.72 -4.34 26.93
C THR A 37 30.88 -3.49 28.20
N PRO A 38 30.71 -4.11 29.39
CA PRO A 38 31.89 -4.56 30.11
C PRO A 38 31.80 -6.02 30.62
N VAL A 39 32.93 -6.70 30.45
CA VAL A 39 33.54 -7.81 31.22
C VAL A 39 32.63 -8.70 32.09
N SER A 40 32.40 -9.95 31.63
CA SER A 40 32.80 -11.21 32.32
C SER A 40 32.14 -12.43 31.66
N LEU A 41 32.95 -13.32 31.07
CA LEU A 41 32.59 -14.63 30.51
C LEU A 41 32.34 -15.68 31.64
N PRO A 42 31.70 -16.86 31.41
CA PRO A 42 32.06 -17.80 30.33
C PRO A 42 30.91 -18.42 29.51
N THR A 43 31.15 -18.44 28.20
CA THR A 43 31.14 -19.62 27.30
C THR A 43 29.92 -20.55 27.28
N SER A 44 28.92 -20.24 26.44
CA SER A 44 28.34 -21.18 25.47
C SER A 44 27.35 -20.45 24.53
N LEU A 45 27.87 -19.85 23.46
CA LEU A 45 27.04 -19.42 22.33
C LEU A 45 26.57 -20.68 21.57
N PRO A 46 25.27 -20.82 21.23
CA PRO A 46 24.87 -21.83 20.26
C PRO A 46 25.49 -21.44 18.91
N ALA A 47 26.22 -22.39 18.34
CA ALA A 47 26.93 -22.25 17.08
C ALA A 47 26.06 -21.55 16.03
N SER A 48 26.61 -20.47 15.48
CA SER A 48 26.11 -19.83 14.27
C SER A 48 25.91 -20.89 13.20
N ILE A 49 24.69 -21.02 12.69
CA ILE A 49 24.39 -21.85 11.51
C ILE A 49 25.30 -21.33 10.38
N PRO A 50 26.24 -22.14 9.86
CA PRO A 50 27.15 -21.68 8.82
C PRO A 50 26.41 -21.58 7.48
N ASN A 51 26.68 -20.49 6.76
CA ASN A 51 26.48 -20.33 5.31
C ASN A 51 25.04 -20.26 4.77
N ALA A 52 24.23 -19.31 5.26
CA ALA A 52 23.27 -18.65 4.36
C ALA A 52 24.00 -17.47 3.69
N PRO A 53 24.17 -17.44 2.36
CA PRO A 53 24.80 -16.29 1.70
C PRO A 53 24.01 -15.02 2.04
N TYR A 54 24.68 -14.10 2.73
CA TYR A 54 24.15 -12.78 3.03
C TYR A 54 24.16 -11.97 1.72
N PHE A 55 23.06 -12.03 0.98
CA PHE A 55 22.88 -11.19 -0.20
C PHE A 55 22.67 -9.75 0.27
N ASP A 56 23.61 -8.86 -0.04
CA ASP A 56 23.34 -7.43 0.08
C ASP A 56 22.33 -7.03 -1.00
N LEU A 57 21.05 -7.00 -0.62
CA LEU A 57 19.97 -6.61 -1.52
C LEU A 57 19.91 -5.09 -1.73
N ARG A 58 20.75 -4.30 -1.04
CA ARG A 58 20.85 -2.84 -1.22
C ARG A 58 21.68 -2.43 -2.42
N ILE A 59 22.05 -3.37 -3.30
CA ILE A 59 22.80 -3.14 -4.54
C ILE A 59 22.03 -2.36 -5.61
N TYR A 60 20.90 -1.71 -5.32
CA TYR A 60 20.11 -0.99 -6.34
C TYR A 60 20.61 0.43 -6.59
N ARG A 61 20.42 0.94 -7.81
CA ARG A 61 20.66 2.34 -8.16
C ARG A 61 19.31 3.05 -8.32
N GLU A 62 19.06 4.02 -7.44
CA GLU A 62 17.86 4.87 -7.51
C GLU A 62 17.61 5.48 -8.90
N PRO A 63 18.61 6.04 -9.60
CA PRO A 63 18.41 6.58 -10.95
C PRO A 63 17.89 5.54 -11.95
N MET A 64 18.33 4.28 -11.83
CA MET A 64 17.90 3.20 -12.73
C MET A 64 16.42 2.85 -12.50
N ILE A 65 16.02 2.72 -11.24
CA ILE A 65 14.61 2.49 -10.87
C ILE A 65 13.71 3.61 -11.40
N LYS A 66 14.11 4.87 -11.19
CA LYS A 66 13.36 6.03 -11.71
C LYS A 66 13.31 6.04 -13.24
N SER A 67 14.39 5.63 -13.91
CA SER A 67 14.43 5.49 -15.38
C SER A 67 13.43 4.43 -15.88
N LEU A 68 13.38 3.27 -15.22
CA LEU A 68 12.41 2.21 -15.54
C LEU A 68 10.97 2.72 -15.43
N ILE A 69 10.66 3.53 -14.41
CA ILE A 69 9.34 4.15 -14.26
C ILE A 69 9.10 5.22 -15.33
N LYS A 70 10.12 6.03 -15.67
CA LYS A 70 10.03 7.07 -16.70
C LYS A 70 9.64 6.53 -18.08
N ILE A 71 10.14 5.35 -18.43
CA ILE A 71 9.77 4.66 -19.68
C ILE A 71 8.27 4.41 -19.74
N GLN A 72 7.65 4.11 -18.58
CA GLN A 72 6.24 3.71 -18.49
C GLN A 72 5.30 4.90 -18.24
N SER A 73 5.71 5.90 -17.46
CA SER A 73 4.89 7.08 -17.18
C SER A 73 5.74 8.29 -16.84
N LYS A 74 5.62 9.34 -17.67
CA LYS A 74 6.26 10.64 -17.43
C LYS A 74 5.73 11.31 -16.15
N ASP A 75 4.45 11.16 -15.85
CA ASP A 75 3.83 11.80 -14.69
C ASP A 75 4.26 11.15 -13.37
N MET A 76 4.36 9.82 -13.33
CA MET A 76 4.94 9.14 -12.17
C MET A 76 6.42 9.46 -11.98
N TYR A 77 7.17 9.62 -13.08
CA TYR A 77 8.54 10.07 -12.98
C TYR A 77 8.64 11.50 -12.43
N ARG A 78 7.75 12.41 -12.83
CA ARG A 78 7.66 13.77 -12.25
C ARG A 78 7.36 13.74 -10.75
N LEU A 79 6.45 12.85 -10.32
CA LEU A 79 6.12 12.62 -8.91
C LEU A 79 7.37 12.20 -8.11
N LEU A 80 8.19 11.30 -8.67
CA LEU A 80 9.34 10.72 -7.99
C LEU A 80 10.66 11.46 -8.21
N GLY A 81 10.75 12.38 -9.17
CA GLY A 81 12.02 12.93 -9.64
C GLY A 81 12.89 13.49 -8.51
N LYS A 82 12.29 14.25 -7.60
CA LYS A 82 12.96 14.89 -6.44
C LYS A 82 12.95 14.05 -5.16
N VAL A 83 12.36 12.85 -5.18
CA VAL A 83 12.18 12.00 -3.99
C VAL A 83 13.33 11.01 -3.91
N HIS A 84 14.10 11.03 -2.83
CA HIS A 84 15.12 10.00 -2.59
C HIS A 84 14.53 8.80 -1.85
N PHE A 85 15.13 7.62 -2.05
CA PHE A 85 14.66 6.36 -1.47
C PHE A 85 15.22 6.08 -0.06
N ASP A 86 15.42 7.13 0.73
CA ASP A 86 15.99 7.10 2.08
C ASP A 86 14.92 7.10 3.19
N GLY A 87 13.64 7.25 2.82
CA GLY A 87 12.51 7.35 3.73
C GLY A 87 12.26 8.73 4.30
N ASN A 88 12.99 9.76 3.87
CA ASN A 88 12.75 11.15 4.22
C ASN A 88 11.57 11.74 3.42
N TYR A 89 10.95 12.79 3.96
CA TYR A 89 9.84 13.46 3.29
C TYR A 89 10.32 14.53 2.32
N TYR A 90 9.94 14.38 1.05
CA TYR A 90 10.23 15.34 0.00
C TYR A 90 8.96 16.07 -0.43
N ARG A 91 9.03 17.41 -0.52
CA ARG A 91 7.91 18.23 -1.00
C ARG A 91 7.79 18.07 -2.51
N VAL A 92 6.64 17.54 -2.96
CA VAL A 92 6.20 17.52 -4.35
C VAL A 92 5.12 18.59 -4.51
N LYS A 93 5.42 19.66 -5.23
CA LYS A 93 4.45 20.73 -5.51
C LYS A 93 3.50 20.29 -6.62
N CYS A 94 2.21 20.48 -6.44
CA CYS A 94 1.21 20.40 -7.50
C CYS A 94 0.81 21.83 -7.92
N VAL A 95 0.45 22.00 -9.19
CA VAL A 95 0.24 23.29 -9.87
C VAL A 95 -0.75 24.20 -9.13
N SER A 96 -0.52 25.51 -9.23
CA SER A 96 -1.37 26.55 -8.67
C SER A 96 -2.74 26.59 -9.36
N SER A 97 -3.82 26.46 -8.59
CA SER A 97 -5.14 26.92 -9.04
C SER A 97 -5.43 28.27 -8.37
N GLY A 98 -4.98 29.37 -8.98
CA GLY A 98 -5.11 30.71 -8.39
C GLY A 98 -4.24 30.89 -7.14
N GLU A 99 -4.84 31.23 -6.00
CA GLU A 99 -4.18 31.66 -4.74
C GLU A 99 -3.61 30.53 -3.86
N TRP A 100 -3.91 29.26 -4.15
CA TRP A 100 -3.53 28.13 -3.30
C TRP A 100 -2.49 27.21 -3.97
N GLU A 101 -1.32 27.05 -3.34
CA GLU A 101 -0.35 25.99 -3.68
C GLU A 101 -0.70 24.68 -2.95
N TYR A 102 -1.10 23.64 -3.69
CA TYR A 102 -1.25 22.29 -3.12
C TYR A 102 0.13 21.63 -2.98
N CYS A 103 0.59 21.47 -1.73
CA CYS A 103 1.87 20.84 -1.42
C CYS A 103 1.69 19.43 -0.86
N TRP A 104 2.41 18.48 -1.45
CA TRP A 104 2.38 17.07 -1.06
C TRP A 104 3.74 16.67 -0.52
N TYR A 105 3.78 15.77 0.44
CA TYR A 105 5.03 15.20 0.93
C TYR A 105 5.04 13.70 0.65
N LEU A 106 6.05 13.25 -0.08
CA LEU A 106 6.25 11.85 -0.43
C LEU A 106 7.53 11.36 0.24
N ALA A 107 7.42 10.25 0.97
CA ALA A 107 8.55 9.49 1.50
C ALA A 107 8.51 8.07 0.93
N VAL A 108 9.65 7.63 0.38
CA VAL A 108 9.84 6.28 -0.15
C VAL A 108 10.99 5.63 0.60
N ARG A 109 10.74 4.46 1.20
CA ARG A 109 11.77 3.65 1.84
C ARG A 109 11.73 2.23 1.30
N ILE A 110 12.89 1.69 0.91
CA ILE A 110 13.04 0.31 0.44
C ILE A 110 13.51 -0.58 1.58
N GLN A 111 12.80 -1.68 1.81
CA GLN A 111 13.17 -2.72 2.78
C GLN A 111 12.97 -4.12 2.18
N PHE A 112 13.85 -5.06 2.54
CA PHE A 112 13.78 -6.45 2.11
C PHE A 112 13.32 -7.33 3.27
N PHE A 113 12.40 -8.26 3.03
CA PHE A 113 11.82 -9.11 4.07
C PHE A 113 11.84 -10.59 3.68
N GLY A 114 12.40 -11.44 4.55
CA GLY A 114 12.65 -12.87 4.27
C GLY A 114 11.42 -13.78 4.33
N LYS A 115 10.25 -13.31 4.80
CA LYS A 115 8.99 -14.09 4.77
C LYS A 115 7.78 -13.17 4.53
N MET A 116 7.01 -13.55 3.51
CA MET A 116 5.71 -13.03 3.05
C MET A 116 5.63 -11.70 2.28
N LEU A 117 4.61 -11.71 1.39
CA LEU A 117 4.26 -10.80 0.31
C LEU A 117 4.46 -9.32 0.61
N GLY A 118 5.02 -8.61 -0.37
CA GLY A 118 5.21 -7.16 -0.32
C GLY A 118 3.93 -6.44 0.07
N MET A 119 3.92 -5.91 1.28
CA MET A 119 2.90 -4.98 1.76
C MET A 119 3.43 -3.57 1.56
N ALA A 120 2.65 -2.73 0.89
CA ALA A 120 2.77 -1.29 1.00
C ALA A 120 1.65 -0.79 1.91
N LEU A 121 2.00 0.12 2.82
CA LEU A 121 1.07 0.69 3.80
C LEU A 121 0.31 1.87 3.19
N TYR A 122 -0.99 1.94 3.50
CA TYR A 122 -1.94 2.94 3.02
C TYR A 122 -1.63 4.37 3.53
N PRO A 123 -2.03 5.40 2.77
CA PRO A 123 -1.83 6.80 3.15
C PRO A 123 -2.44 7.16 4.50
N LYS A 124 -1.73 7.95 5.30
CA LYS A 124 -2.29 8.59 6.49
C LYS A 124 -2.51 10.08 6.20
N ARG A 125 -3.78 10.47 5.97
CA ARG A 125 -4.17 11.87 5.77
C ARG A 125 -3.95 12.65 7.08
N LEU A 126 -3.08 13.65 7.04
CA LEU A 126 -2.89 14.62 8.12
C LEU A 126 -3.18 16.02 7.56
N VAL A 127 -4.42 16.50 7.70
CA VAL A 127 -4.79 17.85 7.24
C VAL A 127 -4.37 18.87 8.29
N SER A 128 -3.44 19.76 7.96
CA SER A 128 -3.21 20.99 8.73
C SER A 128 -4.16 22.09 8.20
N GLN A 129 -4.71 22.92 9.09
CA GLN A 129 -5.64 23.99 8.72
C GLN A 129 -4.96 25.19 8.01
N LYS A 130 -3.62 25.31 8.09
CA LYS A 130 -2.87 26.46 7.51
C LYS A 130 -2.24 26.17 6.14
N GLU A 131 -1.95 24.92 5.84
CA GLU A 131 -1.55 24.42 4.52
C GLU A 131 -2.30 23.11 4.34
N LYS A 132 -3.03 22.88 3.23
CA LYS A 132 -3.62 21.56 2.91
C LYS A 132 -2.48 20.57 2.60
N ARG A 133 -1.73 20.21 3.63
CA ARG A 133 -0.61 19.28 3.60
C ARG A 133 -1.17 17.88 3.53
N ILE A 134 -0.70 17.09 2.58
CA ILE A 134 -1.03 15.67 2.50
C ILE A 134 0.27 14.90 2.53
N VAL A 135 0.37 14.01 3.51
CA VAL A 135 1.57 13.21 3.79
C VAL A 135 1.32 11.81 3.28
N TYR A 136 2.09 11.38 2.28
CA TYR A 136 2.07 10.02 1.77
C TYR A 136 3.40 9.34 2.12
N ARG A 137 3.30 8.16 2.74
CA ARG A 137 4.44 7.34 3.12
C ARG A 137 4.26 5.97 2.47
N SER A 138 5.15 5.62 1.55
CA SER A 138 5.22 4.27 1.02
C SER A 138 6.46 3.55 1.53
N MET A 139 6.23 2.35 2.05
CA MET A 139 7.26 1.39 2.39
C MET A 139 7.21 0.28 1.34
N ILE A 140 8.27 0.14 0.57
CA ILE A 140 8.39 -0.90 -0.45
C ILE A 140 9.01 -2.12 0.21
N LEU A 141 8.22 -3.18 0.33
CA LEU A 141 8.68 -4.49 0.78
C LEU A 141 8.95 -5.39 -0.42
N VAL A 142 10.22 -5.69 -0.67
CA VAL A 142 10.63 -6.62 -1.72
C VAL A 142 10.78 -8.02 -1.11
N ASN A 143 10.05 -8.99 -1.66
CA ASN A 143 10.19 -10.40 -1.30
C ASN A 143 11.37 -11.00 -2.09
N PRO A 144 12.47 -11.41 -1.43
CA PRO A 144 13.65 -11.95 -2.10
C PRO A 144 13.37 -13.19 -2.95
N TYR A 145 12.34 -13.98 -2.62
CA TYR A 145 11.97 -15.16 -3.43
C TYR A 145 11.47 -14.78 -4.82
N GLN A 146 10.93 -13.56 -5.02
CA GLN A 146 10.52 -13.10 -6.35
C GLN A 146 11.72 -12.82 -7.27
N LEU A 147 12.93 -12.66 -6.72
CA LEU A 147 14.16 -12.49 -7.51
C LEU A 147 14.53 -13.75 -8.30
N TRP A 148 13.94 -14.89 -7.94
CA TRP A 148 14.20 -16.19 -8.57
C TRP A 148 13.02 -16.69 -9.41
N ASP A 149 12.01 -15.84 -9.65
CA ASP A 149 10.93 -16.17 -10.57
C ASP A 149 11.51 -16.42 -11.97
N GLU A 150 11.13 -17.52 -12.60
CA GLU A 150 11.73 -18.00 -13.85
C GLU A 150 11.64 -16.94 -14.96
N ALA A 151 10.52 -16.22 -15.03
CA ALA A 151 10.33 -15.13 -15.99
C ALA A 151 11.31 -13.96 -15.75
N LEU A 152 11.62 -13.66 -14.48
CA LEU A 152 12.56 -12.60 -14.11
C LEU A 152 14.00 -13.04 -14.36
N VAL A 153 14.33 -14.29 -14.04
CA VAL A 153 15.66 -14.89 -14.24
C VAL A 153 16.00 -14.97 -15.74
N LYS A 154 15.03 -15.35 -16.58
CA LYS A 154 15.20 -15.36 -18.04
C LYS A 154 15.41 -13.96 -18.62
N ARG A 155 14.76 -12.94 -18.04
CA ARG A 155 14.80 -11.56 -18.54
C ARG A 155 16.05 -10.80 -18.09
N PHE A 156 16.53 -11.04 -16.87
CA PHE A 156 17.68 -10.35 -16.29
C PHE A 156 18.66 -11.37 -15.74
N TRP A 157 19.89 -11.38 -16.23
CA TRP A 157 20.93 -12.26 -15.69
C TRP A 157 21.46 -11.74 -14.36
N ASN A 158 21.58 -10.42 -14.21
CA ASN A 158 22.15 -9.77 -13.04
C ASN A 158 21.14 -9.62 -11.90
N LEU A 159 21.54 -9.98 -10.67
CA LEU A 159 20.74 -9.81 -9.46
C LEU A 159 20.37 -8.34 -9.20
N GLN A 160 21.29 -7.40 -9.46
CA GLN A 160 21.03 -5.96 -9.31
C GLN A 160 19.87 -5.50 -10.18
N GLU A 161 19.86 -5.90 -11.45
CA GLU A 161 18.80 -5.55 -12.40
C GLU A 161 17.46 -6.16 -12.00
N ARG A 162 17.47 -7.39 -11.49
CA ARG A 162 16.27 -8.04 -10.92
C ARG A 162 15.71 -7.26 -9.75
N VAL A 163 16.56 -6.83 -8.82
CA VAL A 163 16.18 -6.01 -7.66
C VAL A 163 15.61 -4.66 -8.13
N GLU A 164 16.31 -3.96 -9.02
CA GLU A 164 15.89 -2.67 -9.57
C GLU A 164 14.54 -2.78 -10.30
N PHE A 165 14.34 -3.84 -11.09
CA PHE A 165 13.08 -4.11 -11.78
C PHE A 165 11.93 -4.38 -10.81
N LEU A 166 12.14 -5.21 -9.78
CA LEU A 166 11.11 -5.49 -8.78
C LEU A 166 10.73 -4.23 -7.99
N ILE A 167 11.72 -3.43 -7.58
CA ILE A 167 11.46 -2.16 -6.89
C ILE A 167 10.69 -1.21 -7.81
N ALA A 168 11.10 -1.05 -9.07
CA ALA A 168 10.41 -0.20 -10.03
C ALA A 168 8.95 -0.63 -10.22
N ARG A 169 8.70 -1.93 -10.36
CA ARG A 169 7.35 -2.49 -10.51
C ARG A 169 6.47 -2.23 -9.29
N ILE A 170 6.97 -2.46 -8.08
CA ILE A 170 6.21 -2.22 -6.85
C ILE A 170 5.97 -0.71 -6.66
N LEU A 171 7.00 0.11 -6.85
CA LEU A 171 6.87 1.56 -6.73
C LEU A 171 5.89 2.14 -7.76
N PHE A 172 5.89 1.62 -8.98
CA PHE A 172 4.92 2.00 -10.01
C PHE A 172 3.49 1.71 -9.54
N HIS A 173 3.22 0.50 -9.02
CA HIS A 173 1.94 0.12 -8.43
C HIS A 173 1.50 1.11 -7.34
N GLU A 174 2.40 1.43 -6.41
CA GLU A 174 2.10 2.39 -5.33
C GLU A 174 1.86 3.81 -5.83
N CYS A 175 2.59 4.23 -6.87
CA CYS A 175 2.38 5.53 -7.49
C CYS A 175 0.99 5.63 -8.14
N ILE A 176 0.41 4.53 -8.62
CA ILE A 176 -0.97 4.53 -9.13
C ILE A 176 -1.93 4.97 -8.02
N HIS A 177 -1.80 4.39 -6.83
CA HIS A 177 -2.63 4.75 -5.68
C HIS A 177 -2.44 6.21 -5.26
N VAL A 178 -1.21 6.74 -5.34
CA VAL A 178 -0.95 8.18 -5.12
C VAL A 178 -1.70 9.01 -6.15
N MET A 179 -1.58 8.69 -7.44
CA MET A 179 -2.18 9.45 -8.54
C MET A 179 -3.71 9.45 -8.49
N ILE A 180 -4.32 8.33 -8.11
CA ILE A 180 -5.77 8.25 -7.85
C ILE A 180 -6.16 9.13 -6.66
N SER A 181 -5.40 9.06 -5.56
CA SER A 181 -5.66 9.87 -4.37
C SER A 181 -5.51 11.37 -4.66
N LEU A 182 -4.54 11.76 -5.50
CA LEU A 182 -4.36 13.13 -5.96
C LEU A 182 -5.58 13.61 -6.74
N GLY A 183 -6.05 12.81 -7.72
CA GLY A 183 -7.22 13.16 -8.53
C GLY A 183 -8.51 13.31 -7.74
N ASN A 184 -8.69 12.56 -6.64
CA ASN A 184 -9.83 12.71 -5.74
C ASN A 184 -9.82 14.01 -4.92
N ILE A 185 -8.65 14.62 -4.72
CA ILE A 185 -8.46 15.73 -3.78
C ILE A 185 -8.33 17.07 -4.50
N LEU A 186 -7.77 17.07 -5.71
CA LEU A 186 -7.55 18.28 -6.47
C LEU A 186 -8.88 18.85 -7.02
N PRO A 187 -9.03 20.18 -7.09
CA PRO A 187 -10.24 20.80 -7.64
C PRO A 187 -10.50 20.40 -9.09
N SER A 188 -11.78 20.27 -9.44
CA SER A 188 -12.25 20.12 -10.82
C SER A 188 -11.64 21.22 -11.71
N GLY A 189 -10.75 20.86 -12.64
CA GLY A 189 -10.08 21.81 -13.54
C GLY A 189 -8.57 21.93 -13.39
N SER A 190 -7.95 21.32 -12.37
CA SER A 190 -6.49 21.30 -12.20
C SER A 190 -5.74 20.35 -13.14
N GLY A 191 -6.41 19.79 -14.15
CA GLY A 191 -5.91 18.68 -14.95
C GLY A 191 -5.93 17.37 -14.16
N ASN A 192 -6.93 16.53 -14.40
CA ASN A 192 -6.93 15.17 -13.87
C ASN A 192 -5.87 14.35 -14.59
N THR A 193 -5.13 13.52 -13.86
CA THR A 193 -4.16 12.61 -14.48
C THR A 193 -4.91 11.54 -15.28
N ASP A 194 -4.33 11.07 -16.39
CA ASP A 194 -4.92 9.99 -17.19
C ASP A 194 -5.23 8.76 -16.32
N ILE A 195 -4.36 8.48 -15.35
CA ILE A 195 -4.51 7.40 -14.38
C ILE A 195 -5.79 7.55 -13.55
N TYR A 196 -6.08 8.75 -13.07
CA TYR A 196 -7.29 8.99 -12.28
C TYR A 196 -8.55 8.88 -13.14
N LEU A 197 -8.53 9.41 -14.37
CA LEU A 197 -9.66 9.32 -15.30
C LEU A 197 -9.95 7.87 -15.72
N GLU A 198 -8.91 7.10 -16.04
CA GLU A 198 -9.01 5.67 -16.32
C GLU A 198 -9.57 4.89 -15.15
N PHE A 199 -9.08 5.16 -13.92
CA PHE A 199 -9.60 4.53 -12.71
C PHE A 199 -11.07 4.87 -12.49
N LYS A 200 -11.44 6.16 -12.60
CA LYS A 200 -12.82 6.60 -12.42
C LYS A 200 -13.76 5.89 -13.40
N LYS A 201 -13.34 5.72 -14.64
CA LYS A 201 -14.09 4.98 -15.64
C LYS A 201 -14.28 3.51 -15.28
N MET A 202 -13.23 2.84 -14.79
CA MET A 202 -13.34 1.46 -14.30
C MET A 202 -14.33 1.37 -13.12
N LEU A 203 -14.28 2.34 -12.20
CA LEU A 203 -15.20 2.43 -11.07
C LEU A 203 -16.65 2.62 -11.55
N GLU A 204 -16.90 3.52 -12.51
CA GLU A 204 -18.22 3.73 -13.10
C GLU A 204 -18.76 2.46 -13.79
N ILE A 205 -17.92 1.71 -14.50
CA ILE A 205 -18.30 0.42 -15.09
C ILE A 205 -18.67 -0.59 -14.00
N SER A 206 -17.86 -0.67 -12.94
CA SER A 206 -18.06 -1.63 -11.85
C SER A 206 -19.37 -1.45 -11.09
N VAL A 207 -19.91 -0.22 -11.06
CA VAL A 207 -21.20 0.11 -10.43
C VAL A 207 -22.35 0.26 -11.44
N SER A 208 -22.11 -0.06 -12.72
CA SER A 208 -23.10 0.09 -13.77
C SER A 208 -24.23 -0.93 -13.66
N LYS A 209 -25.38 -0.62 -14.27
CA LYS A 209 -26.53 -1.55 -14.35
C LYS A 209 -26.16 -2.91 -14.95
N LYS A 210 -25.18 -2.94 -15.86
CA LYS A 210 -24.73 -4.16 -16.55
C LYS A 210 -24.05 -5.15 -15.60
N LEU A 211 -23.31 -4.65 -14.61
CA LEU A 211 -22.63 -5.46 -13.60
C LEU A 211 -23.38 -5.46 -12.26
N SER A 212 -24.68 -5.15 -12.29
CA SER A 212 -25.47 -5.03 -11.06
C SER A 212 -25.50 -6.34 -10.28
N HIS A 213 -25.63 -7.49 -10.95
CA HIS A 213 -25.64 -8.78 -10.27
C HIS A 213 -24.31 -9.07 -9.54
N GLU A 214 -23.19 -8.88 -10.23
CA GLU A 214 -21.84 -9.08 -9.70
C GLU A 214 -21.54 -8.10 -8.56
N LEU A 215 -21.93 -6.83 -8.72
CA LEU A 215 -21.82 -5.80 -7.70
C LEU A 215 -22.53 -6.22 -6.40
N HIS A 216 -23.82 -6.58 -6.50
CA HIS A 216 -24.61 -6.97 -5.33
C HIS A 216 -24.04 -8.22 -4.66
N ASN A 217 -23.57 -9.18 -5.44
CA ASN A 217 -22.91 -10.38 -4.90
C ASN A 217 -21.65 -10.02 -4.11
N VAL A 218 -20.78 -9.16 -4.65
CA VAL A 218 -19.57 -8.71 -3.94
C VAL A 218 -19.93 -7.94 -2.68
N GLN A 219 -20.85 -6.96 -2.77
CA GLN A 219 -21.27 -6.15 -1.63
C GLN A 219 -21.88 -7.02 -0.51
N PHE A 220 -22.69 -8.02 -0.85
CA PHE A 220 -23.24 -8.96 0.11
C PHE A 220 -22.15 -9.76 0.84
N ARG A 221 -21.12 -10.24 0.13
CA ARG A 221 -20.00 -10.95 0.77
C ARG A 221 -19.17 -10.01 1.65
N LEU A 222 -18.96 -8.78 1.22
CA LEU A 222 -18.27 -7.76 2.03
C LEU A 222 -19.05 -7.42 3.30
N TRP A 223 -20.38 -7.29 3.19
CA TRP A 223 -21.26 -7.06 4.33
C TRP A 223 -21.12 -8.15 5.38
N ASN A 224 -21.16 -9.43 4.99
CA ASN A 224 -20.95 -10.54 5.91
C ASN A 224 -19.59 -10.48 6.61
N LEU A 225 -18.52 -10.17 5.87
CA LEU A 225 -17.18 -10.05 6.44
C LEU A 225 -17.06 -8.86 7.40
N VAL A 226 -17.73 -7.74 7.12
CA VAL A 226 -17.76 -6.58 8.02
C VAL A 226 -18.55 -6.92 9.29
N LEU A 227 -19.68 -7.62 9.17
CA LEU A 227 -20.42 -8.13 10.34
C LEU A 227 -19.56 -9.05 11.20
N PHE A 228 -18.78 -9.94 10.59
CA PHE A 228 -17.88 -10.84 11.33
C PHE A 228 -16.77 -10.08 12.08
N GLY A 229 -16.32 -8.94 11.55
CA GLY A 229 -15.23 -8.13 12.09
C GLY A 229 -15.66 -6.94 12.96
N SER A 230 -16.96 -6.61 13.01
CA SER A 230 -17.48 -5.48 13.78
C SER A 230 -17.48 -5.78 15.27
N SER A 231 -17.46 -4.72 16.09
CA SER A 231 -17.81 -4.82 17.50
C SER A 231 -19.34 -4.76 17.65
N GLY A 232 -19.94 -5.47 18.61
CA GLY A 232 -21.39 -5.50 18.81
C GLY A 232 -22.06 -4.12 19.07
N SER A 233 -21.27 -3.07 19.33
CA SER A 233 -21.72 -1.69 19.48
C SER A 233 -21.53 -0.80 18.23
N GLU A 234 -21.10 -1.36 17.11
CA GLU A 234 -20.84 -0.61 15.88
C GLU A 234 -22.13 -0.35 15.09
N SER A 235 -22.42 0.92 14.77
CA SER A 235 -23.63 1.31 14.05
C SER A 235 -23.65 0.75 12.62
N GLU A 236 -24.84 0.43 12.11
CA GLU A 236 -25.05 -0.05 10.73
C GLU A 236 -24.45 0.89 9.68
N LYS A 237 -24.67 2.21 9.83
CA LYS A 237 -24.11 3.23 8.93
C LYS A 237 -22.59 3.11 8.76
N LYS A 238 -21.86 2.96 9.87
CA LYS A 238 -20.40 2.80 9.87
C LYS A 238 -19.95 1.48 9.23
N MET A 239 -20.76 0.44 9.35
CA MET A 239 -20.50 -0.84 8.67
C MET A 239 -20.70 -0.72 7.16
N LEU A 240 -21.76 -0.02 6.71
CA LEU A 240 -22.02 0.25 5.30
C LEU A 240 -20.92 1.12 4.68
N GLU A 241 -20.48 2.17 5.38
CA GLU A 241 -19.34 3.00 4.97
C GLU A 241 -18.08 2.13 4.78
N ARG A 242 -17.79 1.22 5.71
CA ARG A 242 -16.67 0.28 5.57
C ARG A 242 -16.81 -0.66 4.37
N VAL A 243 -18.02 -1.15 4.09
CA VAL A 243 -18.26 -1.98 2.89
C VAL A 243 -17.92 -1.20 1.63
N GLN A 244 -18.38 0.05 1.53
CA GLN A 244 -18.09 0.91 0.38
C GLN A 244 -16.59 1.20 0.25
N GLU A 245 -15.90 1.53 1.35
CA GLU A 245 -14.45 1.75 1.37
C GLU A 245 -13.68 0.50 0.89
N ILE A 246 -14.09 -0.69 1.35
CA ILE A 246 -13.46 -1.95 0.94
C ILE A 246 -13.77 -2.26 -0.52
N TYR A 247 -14.98 -1.95 -1.01
CA TYR A 247 -15.34 -2.14 -2.41
C TYR A 247 -14.48 -1.26 -3.33
N GLU A 248 -14.41 0.05 -3.07
CA GLU A 248 -13.57 0.98 -3.84
C GLU A 248 -12.09 0.57 -3.79
N PHE A 249 -11.64 0.10 -2.62
CA PHE A 249 -10.32 -0.48 -2.46
C PHE A 249 -10.07 -1.67 -3.42
N LEU A 250 -11.02 -2.60 -3.56
CA LEU A 250 -10.90 -3.74 -4.47
C LEU A 250 -10.79 -3.31 -5.93
N ILE A 251 -11.58 -2.33 -6.35
CA ILE A 251 -11.54 -1.79 -7.72
C ILE A 251 -10.21 -1.07 -7.98
N ASN A 252 -9.73 -0.29 -7.01
CA ASN A 252 -8.44 0.39 -7.08
C ASN A 252 -7.29 -0.61 -7.24
N GLU A 253 -7.31 -1.72 -6.50
CA GLU A 253 -6.30 -2.78 -6.65
C GLU A 253 -6.42 -3.53 -7.98
N LYS A 254 -7.62 -3.80 -8.50
CA LYS A 254 -7.78 -4.35 -9.86
C LYS A 254 -7.10 -3.44 -10.88
N TYR A 255 -7.46 -2.15 -10.86
CA TYR A 255 -6.90 -1.15 -11.76
C TYR A 255 -5.37 -1.08 -11.67
N ALA A 256 -4.83 -0.96 -10.45
CA ALA A 256 -3.40 -0.83 -10.23
C ALA A 256 -2.62 -2.08 -10.70
N ASN A 257 -3.15 -3.29 -10.47
CA ASN A 257 -2.54 -4.52 -10.97
C ASN A 257 -2.60 -4.63 -12.50
N GLN A 258 -3.70 -4.22 -13.12
CA GLN A 258 -3.86 -4.24 -14.57
C GLN A 258 -2.88 -3.27 -15.25
N LYS A 259 -2.83 -2.01 -14.79
CA LYS A 259 -1.94 -0.98 -15.35
C LYS A 259 -0.46 -1.32 -15.10
N THR A 260 -0.11 -1.78 -13.89
CA THR A 260 1.25 -2.25 -13.57
C THR A 260 1.63 -3.48 -14.42
N GLY A 261 0.71 -4.44 -14.55
CA GLY A 261 0.91 -5.64 -15.33
C GLY A 261 1.17 -5.34 -16.81
N LYS A 262 0.45 -4.34 -17.36
CA LYS A 262 0.69 -3.85 -18.72
C LYS A 262 2.06 -3.18 -18.86
N ALA A 263 2.38 -2.23 -17.98
CA ALA A 263 3.63 -1.47 -18.02
C ALA A 263 4.88 -2.35 -17.92
N PHE A 264 4.84 -3.44 -17.13
CA PHE A 264 6.00 -4.30 -16.90
C PHE A 264 5.97 -5.62 -17.70
N HIS A 265 4.99 -5.78 -18.61
CA HIS A 265 4.75 -7.00 -19.39
C HIS A 265 4.63 -8.24 -18.50
N SER A 266 3.92 -8.09 -17.39
CA SER A 266 3.64 -9.14 -16.41
C SER A 266 2.15 -9.17 -16.11
N SER A 267 1.36 -9.64 -17.08
CA SER A 267 -0.09 -9.69 -16.94
C SER A 267 -0.48 -10.56 -15.74
N SER A 268 -1.32 -9.99 -14.88
CA SER A 268 -1.89 -10.71 -13.74
C SER A 268 -3.32 -11.10 -14.08
N ASN A 269 -3.60 -12.40 -14.05
CA ASN A 269 -4.95 -12.92 -14.23
C ASN A 269 -5.83 -12.54 -13.01
N ASN A 270 -7.09 -12.16 -13.27
CA ASN A 270 -8.13 -11.89 -12.28
C ASN A 270 -8.24 -12.97 -11.18
N ILE A 271 -7.98 -14.24 -11.47
CA ILE A 271 -7.93 -15.32 -10.47
C ILE A 271 -6.88 -15.03 -9.38
N LYS A 272 -5.68 -14.60 -9.76
CA LYS A 272 -4.59 -14.30 -8.81
C LYS A 272 -4.90 -13.02 -8.02
N ILE A 273 -5.42 -12.00 -8.72
CA ILE A 273 -5.81 -10.72 -8.12
C ILE A 273 -6.94 -10.94 -7.11
N ALA A 274 -8.05 -11.56 -7.51
CA ALA A 274 -9.18 -11.85 -6.64
C ALA A 274 -8.79 -12.70 -5.42
N ARG A 275 -7.89 -13.68 -5.58
CA ARG A 275 -7.36 -14.47 -4.46
C ARG A 275 -6.62 -13.61 -3.44
N LYS A 276 -5.70 -12.76 -3.90
CA LYS A 276 -4.89 -11.89 -3.02
C LYS A 276 -5.79 -10.88 -2.30
N TYR A 277 -6.65 -10.20 -3.05
CA TYR A 277 -7.38 -9.06 -2.52
C TYR A 277 -8.67 -9.43 -1.79
N ALA A 278 -9.27 -10.61 -2.04
CA ALA A 278 -10.33 -11.12 -1.17
C ALA A 278 -9.82 -11.35 0.26
N TRP A 279 -8.61 -11.88 0.42
CA TRP A 279 -8.00 -12.04 1.75
C TRP A 279 -7.71 -10.69 2.41
N MET A 280 -7.13 -9.75 1.66
CA MET A 280 -6.85 -8.40 2.16
C MET A 280 -8.14 -7.67 2.57
N ALA A 281 -9.20 -7.77 1.77
CA ALA A 281 -10.51 -7.21 2.07
C ALA A 281 -11.12 -7.81 3.34
N ALA A 282 -11.02 -9.12 3.52
CA ALA A 282 -11.50 -9.78 4.73
C ALA A 282 -10.75 -9.37 6.00
N VAL A 283 -9.43 -9.11 5.89
CA VAL A 283 -8.64 -8.53 7.00
C VAL A 283 -9.05 -7.08 7.25
N LYS A 284 -9.21 -6.26 6.20
CA LYS A 284 -9.70 -4.87 6.31
C LYS A 284 -11.12 -4.78 6.90
N ALA A 285 -11.95 -5.79 6.69
CA ALA A 285 -13.30 -5.86 7.24
C ALA A 285 -13.32 -6.03 8.77
N GLY A 286 -12.21 -6.49 9.36
CA GLY A 286 -12.03 -6.61 10.81
C GLY A 286 -11.67 -8.02 11.29
N GLY A 287 -11.54 -8.99 10.38
CA GLY A 287 -11.17 -10.37 10.72
C GLY A 287 -12.35 -11.21 11.24
N ASP A 288 -12.04 -12.25 12.01
CA ASP A 288 -12.97 -13.27 12.51
C ASP A 288 -13.40 -13.02 13.97
N LYS A 289 -13.70 -11.77 14.35
CA LYS A 289 -13.99 -11.41 15.75
C LYS A 289 -15.26 -12.07 16.31
N GLN A 290 -16.32 -12.14 15.52
CA GLN A 290 -17.63 -12.63 15.95
C GLN A 290 -17.91 -14.09 15.55
N VAL A 291 -17.07 -14.69 14.72
CA VAL A 291 -17.32 -16.03 14.18
C VAL A 291 -16.05 -16.87 14.24
N SER A 292 -16.18 -18.19 14.15
CA SER A 292 -15.00 -19.04 14.04
C SER A 292 -14.20 -18.74 12.77
N LYS A 293 -12.87 -18.87 12.87
CA LYS A 293 -11.95 -18.77 11.73
C LYS A 293 -12.37 -19.59 10.52
N ARG A 294 -12.98 -20.77 10.74
CA ARG A 294 -13.46 -21.65 9.66
C ARG A 294 -14.60 -21.00 8.88
N ILE A 295 -15.58 -20.42 9.57
CA ILE A 295 -16.71 -19.72 8.95
C ILE A 295 -16.21 -18.49 8.18
N TRP A 296 -15.35 -17.70 8.81
CA TRP A 296 -14.73 -16.53 8.17
C TRP A 296 -13.99 -16.93 6.89
N GLN A 297 -13.13 -17.96 6.93
CA GLN A 297 -12.41 -18.47 5.75
C GLN A 297 -13.33 -18.94 4.62
N VAL A 298 -14.47 -19.55 4.94
CA VAL A 298 -15.47 -19.94 3.92
C VAL A 298 -16.01 -18.70 3.22
N GLU A 299 -16.31 -17.64 3.95
CA GLU A 299 -16.80 -16.40 3.36
C GLU A 299 -15.72 -15.66 2.55
N VAL A 300 -14.44 -15.70 2.97
CA VAL A 300 -13.33 -15.21 2.15
C VAL A 300 -13.23 -15.97 0.82
N ARG A 301 -13.42 -17.30 0.84
CA ARG A 301 -13.43 -18.11 -0.39
C ARG A 301 -14.60 -17.76 -1.30
N ARG A 302 -15.78 -17.47 -0.74
CA ARG A 302 -16.95 -17.03 -1.50
C ARG A 302 -16.72 -15.65 -2.11
N LEU A 303 -16.19 -14.70 -1.34
CA LEU A 303 -15.78 -13.38 -1.85
C LEU A 303 -14.81 -13.54 -3.02
N ARG A 304 -13.81 -14.42 -2.92
CA ARG A 304 -12.85 -14.66 -4.01
C ARG A 304 -13.54 -15.04 -5.33
N ILE A 305 -14.60 -15.86 -5.28
CA ILE A 305 -15.30 -16.35 -6.48
C ILE A 305 -16.07 -15.20 -7.12
N VAL A 306 -16.94 -14.54 -6.37
CA VAL A 306 -17.76 -13.43 -6.87
C VAL A 306 -16.92 -12.22 -7.29
N LEU A 307 -15.77 -12.01 -6.63
CA LEU A 307 -14.83 -10.95 -6.99
C LEU A 307 -14.14 -11.24 -8.32
N ARG A 308 -13.83 -12.51 -8.61
CA ARG A 308 -13.30 -12.89 -9.93
C ARG A 308 -14.33 -12.58 -11.01
N GLU A 309 -15.59 -12.96 -10.80
CA GLU A 309 -16.68 -12.71 -11.74
C GLU A 309 -16.87 -11.22 -12.01
N LEU A 310 -16.89 -10.38 -10.97
CA LEU A 310 -16.93 -8.93 -11.13
C LEU A 310 -15.73 -8.43 -11.96
N PHE A 311 -14.52 -8.92 -11.67
CA PHE A 311 -13.32 -8.50 -12.38
C PHE A 311 -13.33 -8.93 -13.85
N ASP A 312 -13.81 -10.13 -14.15
CA ASP A 312 -13.96 -10.62 -15.52
C ASP A 312 -15.02 -9.78 -16.26
N GLY A 313 -16.15 -9.48 -15.62
CA GLY A 313 -17.21 -8.62 -16.16
C GLY A 313 -16.74 -7.19 -16.48
N ILE A 314 -15.92 -6.60 -15.59
CA ILE A 314 -15.29 -5.29 -15.86
C ILE A 314 -14.40 -5.35 -17.10
N ASP A 315 -13.60 -6.40 -17.27
CA ASP A 315 -12.71 -6.53 -18.44
C ASP A 315 -13.52 -6.69 -19.73
N THR A 316 -14.59 -7.48 -19.70
CA THR A 316 -15.52 -7.62 -20.83
C THR A 316 -16.12 -6.27 -21.22
N GLU A 317 -16.60 -5.49 -20.26
CA GLU A 317 -17.19 -4.18 -20.55
C GLU A 317 -16.16 -3.16 -21.06
N LEU A 318 -14.94 -3.16 -20.53
CA LEU A 318 -13.85 -2.32 -21.04
C LEU A 318 -13.50 -2.67 -22.49
N ASN A 319 -13.47 -3.96 -22.83
CA ASN A 319 -13.22 -4.43 -24.19
C ASN A 319 -14.36 -4.04 -25.14
N ASN A 320 -15.61 -4.18 -24.71
CA ASN A 320 -16.79 -3.81 -25.50
C ASN A 320 -16.82 -2.31 -25.86
N MET A 321 -16.24 -1.47 -25.02
CA MET A 321 -16.13 -0.02 -25.27
C MET A 321 -14.94 0.37 -26.16
N GLY A 322 -14.14 -0.59 -26.65
CA GLY A 322 -12.92 -0.31 -27.42
C GLY A 322 -11.80 0.32 -26.59
N LEU A 323 -11.82 0.12 -25.27
CA LEU A 323 -10.95 0.79 -24.31
C LEU A 323 -10.06 -0.18 -23.55
N ALA A 324 -9.61 -1.25 -24.20
CA ALA A 324 -8.52 -2.05 -23.67
C ALA A 324 -7.39 -1.09 -23.29
N MET A 325 -7.14 -0.92 -21.98
CA MET A 325 -6.35 0.20 -21.45
C MET A 325 -5.03 0.30 -22.21
N ASN A 326 -4.83 1.40 -22.94
CA ASN A 326 -3.62 1.66 -23.71
C ASN A 326 -2.38 1.90 -22.82
#